data_AF-A0A8J9SPI0-F1
#
_entry.id   AF-A0A8J9SPI0-F1
#
_cell.length_a   1.000
_cell.length_b   1.000
_cell.length_c   1.000
_cell.angle_alpha   90.00
_cell.angle_beta   90.00
_cell.angle_gamma   90.00
#
_symmetry.space_group_name_H-M   'P 1'
#
loop_
_entity.id
_entity.type
_entity.pdbx_description
1 polymer ?
#
loop_
_entity_poly.entity_id
_entity_poly.type
_entity_poly.pdbx_seq_one_letter_code
_entity_poly.pdbx_strand_id
1 'polypeptide(L)'
;MARQFRRTNGLHGPHTTGQISAWIALLATLVQFLLVVSPILPLEASIPVTVVFVALVSGSFYYGYLAQFIDPMDKHLRVHLQETEPENVAPAVACCGCCTVPQFPSHQHDTEQPMANEDMKQCWICDTQVSTHAMHCKFCNKCVGRFDHHCM
;
A
#
# COMPACT_ATOMS: atom_id res chain seq x y z
N MET A 1 19.18 -17.10 -7.49
CA MET A 1 17.75 -17.23 -7.12
C MET A 1 16.97 -16.22 -7.94
N ALA A 2 15.88 -16.62 -8.59
CA ALA A 2 15.03 -15.68 -9.33
C ALA A 2 14.39 -14.71 -8.34
N ARG A 3 14.36 -13.41 -8.67
CA ARG A 3 13.75 -12.36 -7.87
C ARG A 3 12.26 -12.66 -7.73
N GLN A 4 11.85 -13.14 -6.56
CA GLN A 4 10.46 -13.49 -6.31
C GLN A 4 9.63 -12.19 -6.26
N PHE A 5 8.56 -12.13 -7.05
CA PHE A 5 7.70 -10.96 -7.15
C PHE A 5 7.17 -10.53 -5.78
N ARG A 6 7.29 -9.24 -5.46
CA ARG A 6 6.88 -8.63 -4.19
C ARG A 6 5.81 -7.59 -4.44
N ARG A 7 4.69 -7.66 -3.72
CA ARG A 7 3.64 -6.65 -3.82
C ARG A 7 4.07 -5.40 -3.08
N THR A 8 3.92 -4.22 -3.69
CA THR A 8 4.19 -2.94 -3.04
C THR A 8 3.07 -2.59 -2.07
N ASN A 9 1.82 -2.72 -2.48
CA ASN A 9 0.64 -2.49 -1.64
C ASN A 9 -0.54 -3.40 -2.07
N GLY A 10 -1.68 -3.24 -1.41
CA GLY A 10 -2.91 -4.00 -1.70
C GLY A 10 -3.53 -3.68 -3.05
N LEU A 11 -3.22 -2.54 -3.66
CA LEU A 11 -3.67 -2.18 -5.01
C LEU A 11 -2.84 -2.84 -6.11
N HIS A 12 -1.69 -3.44 -5.79
CA HIS A 12 -0.91 -4.18 -6.76
C HIS A 12 -1.47 -5.59 -6.94
N GLY A 13 -1.64 -6.03 -8.18
CA GLY A 13 -2.19 -7.36 -8.49
C GLY A 13 -1.30 -8.53 -8.05
N PRO A 14 -1.84 -9.77 -8.06
CA PRO A 14 -3.24 -10.09 -8.36
C PRO A 14 -4.18 -9.69 -7.22
N HIS A 15 -5.39 -9.23 -7.59
CA HIS A 15 -6.45 -8.92 -6.63
C HIS A 15 -7.19 -10.18 -6.21
N THR A 16 -7.58 -10.25 -4.93
CA THR A 16 -8.42 -11.32 -4.41
C THR A 16 -9.88 -11.07 -4.78
N THR A 17 -10.69 -12.13 -4.76
CA THR A 17 -12.14 -12.02 -4.95
C THR A 17 -12.76 -11.15 -3.84
N GLY A 18 -12.28 -11.28 -2.59
CA GLY A 18 -12.74 -10.48 -1.46
C GLY A 18 -12.57 -8.99 -1.70
N GLN A 19 -11.36 -8.55 -2.07
CA GLN A 19 -11.06 -7.16 -2.37
C GLN A 19 -11.97 -6.58 -3.47
N ILE A 20 -12.14 -7.29 -4.58
CA ILE A 20 -13.01 -6.85 -5.68
C ILE A 20 -14.47 -6.78 -5.22
N SER A 21 -14.94 -7.82 -4.53
CA SER A 21 -16.32 -7.91 -4.07
C SER A 21 -16.69 -6.80 -3.09
N ALA A 22 -15.77 -6.40 -2.21
CA ALA A 22 -15.98 -5.31 -1.25
C ALA A 22 -16.22 -3.97 -1.96
N TRP A 23 -15.43 -3.67 -2.99
CA TRP A 23 -15.60 -2.44 -3.77
C TRP A 23 -16.91 -2.44 -4.57
N ILE A 24 -17.25 -3.56 -5.20
CA ILE A 24 -18.52 -3.71 -5.92
C ILE A 24 -19.70 -3.56 -4.94
N ALA A 25 -19.64 -4.22 -3.78
CA ALA A 25 -20.68 -4.15 -2.77
C ALA A 25 -20.88 -2.72 -2.25
N LEU A 26 -19.79 -2.00 -1.96
CA LEU A 26 -19.87 -0.61 -1.50
C LEU A 26 -20.56 0.30 -2.52
N LEU A 27 -20.19 0.18 -3.80
CA LEU A 27 -20.84 0.94 -4.89
C LEU A 27 -22.30 0.53 -5.06
N ALA A 28 -22.61 -0.77 -5.00
CA ALA A 28 -23.97 -1.27 -5.09
C ALA A 28 -24.85 -0.76 -3.93
N THR A 29 -24.33 -0.73 -2.70
CA THR A 29 -25.01 -0.19 -1.53
C THR A 29 -25.32 1.31 -1.69
N LEU A 30 -24.38 2.09 -2.24
CA LEU A 30 -24.60 3.50 -2.54
C LEU A 30 -25.75 3.69 -3.54
N VAL A 31 -25.70 2.97 -4.67
CA VAL A 31 -26.72 3.04 -5.73
C VAL A 31 -28.09 2.59 -5.21
N GLN A 32 -28.15 1.47 -4.49
CA GLN A 32 -29.39 0.95 -3.90
C GLN A 32 -30.01 1.96 -2.94
N PHE A 33 -29.21 2.57 -2.06
CA PHE A 33 -29.73 3.58 -1.14
C PHE A 33 -30.29 4.79 -1.88
N LEU A 34 -29.57 5.34 -2.87
CA LEU A 34 -29.99 6.54 -3.59
C LEU A 34 -31.22 6.31 -4.48
N LEU A 35 -31.32 5.16 -5.14
CA LEU A 35 -32.42 4.88 -6.07
C LEU A 35 -33.65 4.27 -5.41
N VAL A 36 -33.49 3.60 -4.27
CA VAL A 36 -34.58 2.87 -3.61
C VAL A 36 -34.95 3.52 -2.27
N VAL A 37 -33.99 3.67 -1.35
CA VAL A 37 -34.30 4.09 0.02
C VAL A 37 -34.60 5.60 0.11
N SER A 38 -33.73 6.43 -0.46
CA SER A 38 -33.85 7.89 -0.43
C SER A 38 -35.20 8.44 -0.95
N PRO A 39 -35.75 7.97 -2.09
CA PRO A 39 -37.03 8.48 -2.60
C PRO A 39 -38.27 7.94 -1.86
N ILE A 40 -38.14 6.85 -1.08
CA ILE A 40 -39.24 6.31 -0.28
C ILE A 40 -39.43 7.11 1.02
N LEU A 41 -38.36 7.74 1.53
CA LEU A 41 -38.41 8.53 2.76
C LEU A 41 -39.15 9.87 2.54
N PRO A 42 -39.87 10.39 3.55
CA PRO A 42 -40.40 11.74 3.50
C PRO A 42 -39.24 12.73 3.35
N LEU A 43 -39.47 13.81 2.58
CA LEU A 43 -38.41 14.75 2.17
C LEU A 43 -37.60 15.28 3.37
N GLU A 44 -38.27 15.58 4.48
CA GLU A 44 -37.68 16.07 5.72
C GLU A 44 -36.64 15.12 6.32
N ALA A 45 -36.88 13.80 6.23
CA ALA A 45 -35.95 12.77 6.71
C ALA A 45 -34.94 12.37 5.62
N SER A 46 -35.35 12.38 4.35
CA SER A 46 -34.53 11.93 3.23
C SER A 46 -33.24 12.74 3.12
N ILE A 47 -33.31 14.07 3.24
CA ILE A 47 -32.14 14.96 3.14
C ILE A 47 -31.08 14.65 4.21
N PRO A 48 -31.36 14.73 5.53
CA PRO A 48 -30.34 14.50 6.54
C PRO A 48 -29.81 13.05 6.52
N VAL A 49 -30.68 12.05 6.29
CA VAL A 49 -30.25 10.65 6.23
C VAL A 49 -29.34 10.42 5.02
N THR A 50 -29.65 11.01 3.87
CA THR A 50 -28.81 10.90 2.67
C THR A 50 -27.44 11.55 2.88
N VAL A 51 -27.37 12.73 3.52
CA VAL A 51 -26.10 13.40 3.84
C VAL A 51 -25.23 12.51 4.75
N VAL A 52 -25.80 11.99 5.83
CA VAL A 52 -25.07 11.10 6.76
C VAL A 52 -24.61 9.84 6.06
N PHE A 53 -25.49 9.20 5.28
CA PHE A 53 -25.16 7.98 4.55
C PHE A 53 -24.02 8.20 3.55
N VAL A 54 -24.08 9.27 2.73
CA VAL A 54 -23.03 9.60 1.77
C VAL A 54 -21.70 9.89 2.48
N ALA A 55 -21.73 10.58 3.62
CA ALA A 55 -20.52 10.81 4.41
C ALA A 55 -19.90 9.50 4.91
N LEU A 56 -20.72 8.55 5.40
CA LEU A 56 -20.25 7.24 5.86
C LEU A 56 -19.68 6.38 4.71
N VAL A 57 -20.35 6.36 3.56
CA VAL A 57 -19.86 5.65 2.36
C VAL A 57 -18.55 6.27 1.88
N SER A 58 -18.44 7.60 1.86
CA SER A 58 -17.22 8.31 1.46
C SER A 58 -16.07 8.00 2.42
N GLY A 59 -16.33 8.00 3.73
CA GLY A 59 -15.36 7.60 4.74
C GLY A 59 -14.90 6.15 4.56
N SER A 60 -15.84 5.24 4.31
CA SER A 60 -15.54 3.81 4.04
C SER A 60 -14.67 3.65 2.80
N PHE A 61 -14.98 4.38 1.72
CA PHE A 61 -14.17 4.40 0.50
C PHE A 61 -12.76 4.92 0.79
N TYR A 62 -12.66 6.05 1.50
CA TYR A 62 -11.38 6.69 1.82
C TYR A 62 -10.47 5.78 2.66
N TYR A 63 -10.95 5.28 3.80
CA TYR A 63 -10.15 4.42 4.67
C TYR A 63 -9.86 3.06 4.03
N GLY A 64 -10.81 2.49 3.29
CA GLY A 64 -10.60 1.26 2.52
C GLY A 64 -9.52 1.42 1.44
N TYR A 65 -9.50 2.58 0.78
CA TYR A 65 -8.46 2.93 -0.19
C TYR A 65 -7.10 3.10 0.49
N LEU A 66 -7.03 3.88 1.57
CA LEU A 66 -5.79 4.07 2.31
C LEU A 66 -5.18 2.75 2.79
N ALA A 67 -6.00 1.85 3.35
CA ALA A 67 -5.57 0.54 3.80
C ALA A 67 -4.94 -0.30 2.67
N GLN A 68 -5.39 -0.13 1.43
CA GLN A 68 -4.85 -0.82 0.26
C GLN A 68 -3.67 -0.09 -0.39
N PHE A 69 -3.57 1.23 -0.22
CA PHE A 69 -2.53 2.06 -0.84
C PHE A 69 -1.22 2.06 -0.04
N ILE A 70 -1.31 2.04 1.29
CA ILE A 70 -0.14 2.06 2.18
C ILE A 70 0.72 0.82 1.94
N ASP A 71 2.03 1.01 1.77
CA ASP A 71 3.00 -0.08 1.73
C ASP A 71 3.38 -0.48 3.16
N PRO A 72 2.99 -1.69 3.63
CA PRO A 72 3.26 -2.12 5.00
C PRO A 72 4.68 -2.70 5.17
N MET A 73 5.57 -2.55 4.18
CA MET A 73 6.94 -3.10 4.23
C MET A 73 7.70 -2.60 5.46
N ASP A 74 8.40 -3.53 6.12
CA ASP A 74 9.33 -3.19 7.18
C ASP A 74 10.44 -2.25 6.67
N LYS A 75 10.76 -1.23 7.47
CA LYS A 75 11.73 -0.19 7.09
C LYS A 75 13.14 -0.75 6.84
N HIS A 76 13.58 -1.74 7.63
CA HIS A 76 14.91 -2.32 7.48
C HIS A 76 14.99 -3.19 6.23
N LEU A 77 13.91 -3.92 5.92
CA LEU A 77 13.81 -4.65 4.66
C LEU A 77 13.85 -3.70 3.45
N ARG A 78 13.23 -2.51 3.56
CA ARG A 78 13.28 -1.49 2.48
C ARG A 78 14.70 -0.99 2.24
N VAL A 79 15.43 -0.64 3.31
CA VAL A 79 16.83 -0.20 3.23
C VAL A 79 17.72 -1.32 2.65
N HIS A 80 17.59 -2.54 3.16
CA HIS A 80 18.35 -3.68 2.67
C HIS A 80 18.13 -3.92 1.16
N LEU A 81 16.89 -3.79 0.68
CA LEU A 81 16.63 -3.90 -0.76
C LEU A 81 17.31 -2.78 -1.57
N GLN A 82 17.35 -1.56 -1.05
CA GLN A 82 18.02 -0.45 -1.75
C GLN A 82 19.53 -0.65 -1.84
N GLU A 83 20.14 -1.28 -0.84
CA GLU A 83 21.57 -1.61 -0.82
C GLU A 83 21.91 -2.82 -1.68
N THR A 84 21.04 -3.84 -1.68
CA THR A 84 21.36 -5.17 -2.21
C THR A 84 20.82 -5.39 -3.62
N GLU A 85 19.72 -4.73 -3.99
CA GLU A 85 19.33 -4.65 -5.37
C GLU A 85 20.20 -3.57 -5.97
N PRO A 86 21.25 -3.92 -6.76
CA PRO A 86 22.01 -2.90 -7.44
C PRO A 86 20.99 -2.05 -8.14
N GLU A 87 21.10 -0.74 -7.96
CA GLU A 87 20.61 0.21 -8.94
C GLU A 87 20.81 -0.50 -10.27
N ASN A 88 19.74 -0.73 -11.04
CA ASN A 88 19.99 -0.75 -12.46
C ASN A 88 20.66 0.61 -12.66
N VAL A 89 22.00 0.61 -12.68
CA VAL A 89 22.80 1.27 -13.67
C VAL A 89 21.91 1.10 -14.88
N ALA A 90 21.09 2.12 -15.13
CA ALA A 90 20.41 2.24 -16.39
C ALA A 90 21.53 1.88 -17.36
N PRO A 91 21.37 0.90 -18.27
CA PRO A 91 22.34 0.80 -19.35
C PRO A 91 22.42 2.23 -19.84
N ALA A 92 23.60 2.87 -19.66
CA ALA A 92 23.76 4.28 -19.91
C ALA A 92 23.07 4.48 -21.25
N VAL A 93 21.95 5.20 -21.25
CA VAL A 93 21.15 5.27 -22.46
C VAL A 93 22.03 6.08 -23.38
N ALA A 94 22.79 5.39 -24.22
CA ALA A 94 23.59 5.94 -25.27
C ALA A 94 22.60 6.42 -26.32
N CYS A 95 21.85 7.47 -25.99
CA CYS A 95 20.85 8.04 -26.87
C CYS A 95 21.53 8.87 -27.97
N CYS A 96 22.80 9.24 -27.78
CA CYS A 96 23.69 9.75 -28.82
C CYS A 96 25.12 9.81 -28.24
N GLY A 97 26.14 9.41 -28.99
CA GLY A 97 27.55 9.35 -28.54
C GLY A 97 28.23 10.68 -28.20
N CYS A 98 27.50 11.73 -27.80
CA CYS A 98 28.06 13.07 -27.54
C CYS A 98 27.47 13.87 -26.36
N CYS A 99 26.47 13.39 -25.61
CA CYS A 99 25.86 14.21 -24.55
C CYS A 99 25.70 13.45 -23.22
N THR A 100 26.62 13.67 -22.29
CA THR A 100 26.44 13.36 -20.86
C THR A 100 25.58 14.46 -20.23
N VAL A 101 24.38 14.10 -19.76
CA VAL A 101 23.56 15.01 -18.95
C VAL A 101 23.87 14.75 -17.47
N PRO A 102 24.12 15.76 -16.62
CA PRO A 102 24.26 15.55 -15.18
C PRO A 102 22.92 15.11 -14.58
N GLN A 103 22.96 14.05 -13.76
CA GLN A 103 21.84 13.59 -12.96
C GLN A 103 21.41 14.71 -11.99
N PHE A 104 20.16 15.15 -12.07
CA PHE A 104 19.57 16.03 -11.06
C PHE A 104 19.53 15.29 -9.71
N PRO A 105 19.89 15.94 -8.59
CA PRO A 105 19.84 15.31 -7.28
C PRO A 105 18.39 15.03 -6.90
N SER A 106 18.07 13.74 -6.71
CA SER A 106 16.80 13.29 -6.18
C SER A 106 16.61 13.86 -4.77
N HIS A 107 15.41 14.42 -4.60
CA HIS A 107 14.89 15.11 -3.43
C HIS A 107 15.25 14.46 -2.08
N GLN A 108 15.55 15.34 -1.13
CA GLN A 108 16.05 15.09 0.22
C GLN A 108 15.37 13.94 0.97
N HIS A 109 16.25 13.02 1.36
CA HIS A 109 16.31 12.21 2.55
C HIS A 109 15.66 12.88 3.79
N ASP A 110 14.45 12.47 4.14
CA ASP A 110 13.93 12.62 5.51
C ASP A 110 14.86 11.82 6.43
N THR A 111 15.78 12.53 7.06
CA THR A 111 16.75 11.97 7.99
C THR A 111 16.05 11.76 9.32
N GLU A 112 15.22 10.71 9.40
CA GLU A 112 14.85 10.16 10.70
C GLU A 112 16.11 9.54 11.30
N GLN A 113 16.47 10.07 12.47
CA GLN A 113 17.65 9.69 13.24
C GLN A 113 17.75 8.16 13.39
N PRO A 114 18.97 7.58 13.41
CA PRO A 114 19.12 6.17 13.70
C PRO A 114 18.61 5.93 15.12
N MET A 115 17.41 5.34 15.22
CA MET A 115 16.89 4.83 16.48
C MET A 115 17.78 3.67 16.90
N ALA A 116 18.87 4.00 17.58
CA ALA A 116 19.96 3.10 17.97
C ALA A 116 19.56 2.07 19.05
N ASN A 117 18.27 1.75 19.19
CA ASN A 117 17.79 0.80 20.19
C ASN A 117 16.42 0.18 19.83
N GLU A 118 16.14 -0.09 18.55
CA GLU A 118 15.07 -1.04 18.22
C GLU A 118 15.66 -2.44 18.17
N ASP A 119 15.15 -3.34 19.01
CA ASP A 119 15.51 -4.74 18.96
C ASP A 119 15.16 -5.30 17.56
N MET A 120 16.16 -5.90 16.92
CA MET A 120 16.07 -6.49 15.59
C MET A 120 16.09 -8.02 15.68
N LYS A 121 15.52 -8.68 14.67
CA LYS A 121 15.59 -10.13 14.51
C LYS A 121 15.88 -10.51 13.07
N GLN A 122 16.48 -11.69 12.86
CA GLN A 122 16.72 -12.23 11.52
C GLN A 122 15.42 -12.78 10.93
N CYS A 123 15.09 -12.36 9.70
CA CYS A 123 14.11 -13.06 8.88
C CYS A 123 14.82 -14.00 7.90
N TRP A 124 14.69 -15.30 8.10
CA TRP A 124 15.35 -16.33 7.27
C TRP A 124 14.82 -16.43 5.84
N ILE A 125 13.62 -15.90 5.57
CA ILE A 125 13.03 -15.94 4.22
C ILE A 125 13.56 -14.78 3.37
N CYS A 126 13.72 -13.60 3.98
CA CYS A 126 14.26 -12.42 3.30
C CYS A 126 15.78 -12.30 3.46
N ASP A 127 16.38 -13.14 4.30
CA ASP A 127 17.81 -13.14 4.66
C ASP A 127 18.35 -11.77 5.10
N THR A 128 17.58 -11.05 5.91
CA THR A 128 17.96 -9.75 6.47
C THR A 128 17.43 -9.57 7.88
N GLN A 129 18.07 -8.68 8.64
CA GLN A 129 17.54 -8.21 9.91
C GLN A 129 16.35 -7.28 9.68
N VAL A 130 15.30 -7.48 10.47
CA VAL A 130 14.05 -6.70 10.46
C VAL A 130 13.66 -6.34 11.89
N SER A 131 12.71 -5.42 12.05
CA SER A 131 12.17 -5.10 13.38
C SER A 131 11.64 -6.35 14.10
N THR A 132 11.79 -6.42 15.42
CA THR A 132 11.21 -7.50 16.25
C THR A 132 9.71 -7.68 16.07
N HIS A 133 8.98 -6.59 15.80
CA HIS A 133 7.54 -6.62 15.53
C HIS A 133 7.18 -6.90 14.06
N ALA A 134 8.17 -7.05 13.19
CA ALA A 134 7.93 -7.41 11.80
C ALA A 134 7.70 -8.92 11.64
N MET A 135 6.87 -9.32 10.69
CA MET A 135 6.69 -10.73 10.31
C MET A 135 6.70 -10.86 8.79
N HIS A 136 7.20 -11.99 8.28
CA HIS A 136 7.14 -12.27 6.85
C HIS A 136 5.72 -12.71 6.46
N CYS A 137 5.08 -11.94 5.57
CA CYS A 137 3.78 -12.29 5.01
C CYS A 137 3.98 -13.03 3.68
N LYS A 138 3.56 -14.29 3.62
CA LYS A 138 3.64 -15.12 2.41
C LYS A 138 2.85 -14.53 1.22
N PHE A 139 1.71 -13.89 1.47
CA PHE A 139 0.87 -13.30 0.43
C PHE A 139 1.44 -12.01 -0.15
N CYS A 140 2.06 -11.18 0.71
CA CYS A 140 2.75 -9.96 0.27
C CYS A 140 4.16 -10.24 -0.28
N ASN A 141 4.72 -11.40 0.09
CA ASN A 141 6.10 -11.83 -0.17
C ASN A 141 7.15 -10.82 0.33
N LYS A 142 6.98 -10.35 1.57
CA LYS A 142 7.87 -9.41 2.26
C LYS A 142 7.65 -9.41 3.76
N CYS A 143 8.64 -8.93 4.51
CA CYS A 143 8.44 -8.56 5.90
C CYS A 143 7.57 -7.31 6.00
N VAL A 144 6.55 -7.39 6.84
CA VAL A 144 5.62 -6.32 7.16
C VAL A 144 5.93 -5.84 8.57
N GLY A 145 6.11 -4.53 8.75
CA GLY A 145 6.34 -3.92 10.06
C GLY A 145 5.08 -3.95 10.92
N ARG A 146 5.23 -4.19 12.23
CA ARG A 146 4.11 -4.30 13.20
C ARG A 146 2.96 -5.17 12.68
N PHE A 147 3.32 -6.38 12.22
CA PHE A 147 2.38 -7.25 11.54
C PHE A 147 1.31 -7.79 12.49
N ASP A 148 0.05 -7.57 12.12
CA ASP A 148 -1.11 -8.16 12.79
C ASP A 148 -1.65 -9.33 11.95
N HIS A 149 -2.27 -9.02 10.80
CA HIS A 149 -2.79 -10.01 9.87
C HIS A 149 -2.68 -9.54 8.42
N HIS A 150 -2.83 -10.47 7.47
CA HIS A 150 -3.06 -10.15 6.07
C HIS A 150 -4.57 -10.15 5.82
N CYS A 151 -5.15 -8.98 5.57
CA CYS A 151 -6.53 -8.88 5.13
C CYS A 151 -6.62 -9.38 3.68
N MET A 152 -7.50 -10.37 3.44
CA MET A 152 -7.69 -10.99 2.14
C MET A 152 -8.67 -10.23 1.27
#